data_AF-A0A353TZF4-F1
#
_entry.id   AF-A0A353TZF4-F1
#
_cell.length_a   1.000
_cell.length_b   1.000
_cell.length_c   1.000
_cell.angle_alpha   90.00
_cell.angle_beta   90.00
_cell.angle_gamma   90.00
#
_symmetry.space_group_name_H-M   'P 1'
#
loop_
_entity.id
_entity.type
_entity.pdbx_description
1 polymer ?
#
loop_
_entity_poly.entity_id
_entity_poly.type
_entity_poly.pdbx_seq_one_letter_code
_entity_poly.pdbx_strand_id
1 'polypeptide(L)'
;VEAKQIHTPIKTYPEQFEYDRPIDVEIIEKIQLNGRGSGKETWHIEIAADHKSLAYQPGDAIEVYANNSPELVASILQKAGLAASEMVELDTKSLSIEEALLHHLELTLVTAPVVKKYAALLENNTLNRLLDDPEQLNAFLRGMDVLDLLSKYPVKLTAQLLVSTLRSLAPRAYSIASSMEEVGDEIHITVGAVRFEKDERARGGVCSTYLADRISLDDKLKV
;
A
#
# COMPACT_ATOMS: atom_id res chain seq x y z
N VAL A 1 20.18 -18.01 -48.84
CA VAL A 1 19.21 -18.31 -47.76
C VAL A 1 18.39 -17.04 -47.57
N GLU A 2 17.20 -16.98 -48.14
CA GLU A 2 16.31 -15.81 -48.00
C GLU A 2 15.74 -15.78 -46.58
N ALA A 3 15.88 -14.64 -45.91
CA ALA A 3 15.22 -14.40 -44.63
C ALA A 3 13.72 -14.22 -44.88
N LYS A 4 12.91 -15.21 -44.47
CA LYS A 4 11.46 -15.03 -44.36
C LYS A 4 11.20 -13.97 -43.29
N GLN A 5 10.75 -12.78 -43.71
CA GLN A 5 10.09 -11.84 -42.81
C GLN A 5 8.81 -12.52 -42.30
N ILE A 6 8.82 -12.90 -41.04
CA ILE A 6 7.63 -13.40 -40.33
C ILE A 6 6.83 -12.14 -39.98
N HIS A 7 5.84 -11.82 -40.81
CA HIS A 7 4.90 -10.74 -40.51
C HIS A 7 3.89 -11.29 -39.50
N THR A 8 4.22 -11.21 -38.21
CA THR A 8 3.24 -11.49 -37.15
C THR A 8 2.20 -10.38 -37.21
N PRO A 9 0.91 -10.67 -37.43
CA PRO A 9 -0.13 -9.65 -37.40
C PRO A 9 -0.15 -9.03 -36.01
N ILE A 10 -0.09 -7.70 -35.93
CA ILE A 10 -0.31 -6.97 -34.68
C ILE A 10 -1.74 -7.28 -34.26
N LYS A 11 -1.91 -8.09 -33.21
CA LYS A 11 -3.22 -8.32 -32.61
C LYS A 11 -3.68 -7.01 -32.00
N THR A 12 -4.86 -6.57 -32.39
CA THR A 12 -5.54 -5.43 -31.78
C THR A 12 -6.06 -5.87 -30.43
N TYR A 13 -5.52 -5.28 -29.36
CA TYR A 13 -6.02 -5.48 -28.01
C TYR A 13 -7.41 -4.84 -27.88
N PRO A 14 -8.31 -5.40 -27.06
CA PRO A 14 -9.58 -4.74 -26.73
C PRO A 14 -9.30 -3.35 -26.12
N GLU A 15 -10.24 -2.41 -26.31
CA GLU A 15 -10.15 -1.07 -25.74
C GLU A 15 -9.93 -1.14 -24.22
N GLN A 16 -9.02 -0.31 -23.69
CA GLN A 16 -8.76 -0.19 -22.25
C GLN A 16 -10.09 0.04 -21.52
N PHE A 17 -10.44 -0.84 -20.59
CA PHE A 17 -11.57 -0.63 -19.70
C PHE A 17 -11.09 0.15 -18.47
N GLU A 18 -11.50 1.41 -18.34
CA GLU A 18 -11.39 2.14 -17.07
C GLU A 18 -12.43 1.57 -16.10
N TYR A 19 -11.98 0.93 -15.01
CA TYR A 19 -12.84 0.60 -13.89
C TYR A 19 -12.88 1.78 -12.92
N ASP A 20 -14.07 2.32 -12.70
CA ASP A 20 -14.33 3.28 -11.62
C ASP A 20 -14.33 2.61 -10.22
N ARG A 21 -14.19 1.28 -10.14
CA ARG A 21 -14.25 0.52 -8.87
C ARG A 21 -13.35 -0.72 -8.89
N PRO A 22 -12.65 -1.00 -7.77
CA PRO A 22 -11.82 -2.19 -7.67
C PRO A 22 -12.64 -3.48 -7.60
N ILE A 23 -12.07 -4.57 -8.09
CA ILE A 23 -12.66 -5.91 -8.11
C ILE A 23 -11.82 -6.90 -7.31
N ASP A 24 -12.44 -7.99 -6.88
CA ASP A 24 -11.77 -9.07 -6.15
C ASP A 24 -11.39 -10.18 -7.13
N VAL A 25 -10.10 -10.54 -7.16
CA VAL A 25 -9.49 -11.53 -8.06
C VAL A 25 -8.79 -12.63 -7.27
N GLU A 26 -8.54 -13.77 -7.92
CA GLU A 26 -7.82 -14.90 -7.34
C GLU A 26 -6.32 -14.80 -7.56
N ILE A 27 -5.54 -15.30 -6.59
CA ILE A 27 -4.10 -15.49 -6.74
C ILE A 27 -3.87 -16.93 -7.18
N ILE A 28 -3.32 -17.10 -8.37
CA ILE A 28 -3.04 -18.42 -8.96
C ILE A 28 -1.75 -18.98 -8.37
N GLU A 29 -0.70 -18.16 -8.36
CA GLU A 29 0.63 -18.57 -7.90
C GLU A 29 1.36 -17.42 -7.20
N LYS A 30 2.21 -17.78 -6.23
CA LYS A 30 3.02 -16.85 -5.46
C LYS A 30 4.36 -17.49 -5.13
N ILE A 31 5.41 -17.05 -5.84
CA ILE A 31 6.75 -17.63 -5.76
C ILE A 31 7.75 -16.59 -5.27
N GLN A 32 8.55 -16.94 -4.25
CA GLN A 32 9.72 -16.16 -3.89
C GLN A 32 10.84 -16.41 -4.91
N LEU A 33 11.18 -15.40 -5.70
CA LEU A 33 12.17 -15.52 -6.78
C LEU A 33 13.63 -15.58 -6.29
N ASN A 34 13.88 -15.11 -5.06
CA ASN A 34 15.23 -15.05 -4.52
C ASN A 34 15.59 -16.31 -3.73
N GLY A 35 16.83 -16.77 -3.88
CA GLY A 35 17.37 -17.89 -3.11
C GLY A 35 17.74 -17.53 -1.67
N ARG A 36 18.06 -18.57 -0.88
CA ARG A 36 18.51 -18.44 0.51
C ARG A 36 19.71 -17.50 0.64
N GLY A 37 19.70 -16.63 1.64
CA GLY A 37 20.78 -15.68 1.91
C GLY A 37 20.76 -14.40 1.06
N SER A 38 19.77 -14.24 0.18
CA SER A 38 19.57 -12.98 -0.55
C SER A 38 19.22 -11.84 0.40
N GLY A 39 19.85 -10.67 0.22
CA GLY A 39 19.46 -9.41 0.88
C GLY A 39 18.23 -8.74 0.25
N LYS A 40 17.65 -9.35 -0.79
CA LYS A 40 16.40 -8.94 -1.44
C LYS A 40 15.37 -10.05 -1.31
N GLU A 41 14.11 -9.63 -1.24
CA GLU A 41 12.95 -10.51 -1.24
C GLU A 41 11.98 -10.02 -2.31
N THR A 42 11.92 -10.75 -3.42
CA THR A 42 11.10 -10.45 -4.60
C THR A 42 10.17 -11.60 -4.83
N TRP A 43 8.89 -11.29 -4.94
CA TRP A 43 7.81 -12.24 -5.18
C TRP A 43 7.32 -12.10 -6.62
N HIS A 44 7.19 -13.22 -7.32
CA HIS A 44 6.38 -13.36 -8.53
C HIS A 44 4.98 -13.75 -8.10
N ILE A 45 3.98 -13.03 -8.57
CA ILE A 45 2.58 -13.28 -8.23
C ILE A 45 1.78 -13.33 -9.52
N GLU A 46 1.03 -14.42 -9.69
CA GLU A 46 0.13 -14.65 -10.81
C GLU A 46 -1.30 -14.46 -10.33
N ILE A 47 -2.07 -13.67 -11.07
CA ILE A 47 -3.41 -13.23 -10.73
C ILE A 47 -4.35 -13.67 -11.84
N ALA A 48 -5.49 -14.25 -11.48
CA ALA A 48 -6.50 -14.62 -12.47
C ALA A 48 -7.10 -13.38 -13.14
N ALA A 49 -7.16 -13.39 -14.47
CA ALA A 49 -7.75 -12.36 -15.31
C ALA A 49 -8.96 -12.88 -16.11
N ASP A 50 -9.65 -13.90 -15.58
CA ASP A 50 -10.86 -14.51 -16.15
C ASP A 50 -12.03 -13.51 -16.26
N HIS A 51 -11.95 -12.41 -15.52
CA HIS A 51 -12.69 -11.21 -15.79
C HIS A 51 -12.26 -10.67 -17.17
N LYS A 52 -13.09 -10.83 -18.21
CA LYS A 52 -12.98 -10.15 -19.54
C LYS A 52 -12.62 -8.66 -19.48
N SER A 53 -12.86 -8.12 -18.29
CA SER A 53 -12.64 -6.81 -17.76
C SER A 53 -11.15 -6.45 -17.59
N LEU A 54 -10.23 -7.41 -17.44
CA LEU A 54 -8.81 -7.21 -17.07
C LEU A 54 -7.83 -7.34 -18.25
N ALA A 55 -8.27 -7.04 -19.46
CA ALA A 55 -7.36 -7.04 -20.62
C ALA A 55 -6.28 -5.97 -20.49
N TYR A 56 -5.03 -6.32 -20.82
CA TYR A 56 -3.88 -5.43 -20.70
C TYR A 56 -2.85 -5.66 -21.83
N GLN A 57 -1.91 -4.72 -21.95
CA GLN A 57 -0.75 -4.79 -22.84
C GLN A 57 0.57 -4.78 -22.06
N PRO A 58 1.64 -5.40 -22.58
CA PRO A 58 2.97 -5.23 -22.01
C PRO A 58 3.35 -3.75 -21.87
N GLY A 59 3.70 -3.36 -20.65
CA GLY A 59 3.98 -1.96 -20.29
C GLY A 59 2.89 -1.32 -19.41
N ASP A 60 1.70 -1.91 -19.35
CA ASP A 60 0.65 -1.49 -18.43
C ASP A 60 1.00 -1.82 -16.97
N ALA A 61 0.23 -1.25 -16.05
CA ALA A 61 0.34 -1.51 -14.61
C ALA A 61 -1.02 -1.88 -14.03
N ILE A 62 -1.00 -2.71 -13.00
CA ILE A 62 -2.17 -3.04 -12.18
C ILE A 62 -2.08 -2.33 -10.84
N GLU A 63 -3.18 -1.76 -10.40
CA GLU A 63 -3.31 -1.18 -9.06
C GLU A 63 -3.68 -2.27 -8.07
N VAL A 64 -3.01 -2.30 -6.92
CA VAL A 64 -3.29 -3.27 -5.85
C VAL A 64 -3.72 -2.54 -4.59
N TYR A 65 -4.88 -2.91 -4.07
CA TYR A 65 -5.48 -2.38 -2.85
C TYR A 65 -5.11 -3.28 -1.67
N ALA A 66 -4.20 -2.80 -0.84
CA ALA A 66 -3.68 -3.55 0.31
C ALA A 66 -4.20 -3.00 1.64
N ASN A 67 -4.10 -3.85 2.67
CA ASN A 67 -4.44 -3.48 4.05
C ASN A 67 -3.16 -3.26 4.89
N ASN A 68 -3.26 -2.36 5.86
CA ASN A 68 -2.21 -2.16 6.86
C ASN A 68 -1.97 -3.43 7.68
N SER A 69 -0.83 -3.48 8.39
CA SER A 69 -0.55 -4.56 9.34
C SER A 69 -1.47 -4.42 10.56
N PRO A 70 -2.21 -5.47 10.96
CA PRO A 70 -3.00 -5.47 12.20
C PRO A 70 -2.16 -5.14 13.43
N GLU A 71 -0.90 -5.58 13.46
CA GLU A 71 0.04 -5.31 14.56
C GLU A 71 0.38 -3.81 14.64
N LEU A 72 0.59 -3.15 13.50
CA LEU A 72 0.81 -1.71 13.45
C LEU A 72 -0.44 -0.94 13.89
N VAL A 73 -1.63 -1.36 13.44
CA VAL A 73 -2.92 -0.76 13.85
C VAL A 73 -3.10 -0.87 15.36
N ALA A 74 -2.92 -2.07 15.93
CA ALA A 74 -3.02 -2.31 17.36
C ALA A 74 -2.03 -1.46 18.17
N SER A 75 -0.78 -1.34 17.68
CA SER A 75 0.25 -0.50 18.31
C SER A 75 -0.12 0.97 18.31
N ILE A 76 -0.70 1.47 17.22
CA ILE A 76 -1.17 2.86 17.10
C ILE A 76 -2.34 3.12 18.05
N LEU A 77 -3.34 2.24 18.09
CA LEU A 77 -4.49 2.35 18.98
C LEU A 77 -4.05 2.34 20.46
N GLN A 78 -3.18 1.40 20.83
CA GLN A 78 -2.61 1.33 22.16
C GLN A 78 -1.86 2.61 22.51
N LYS A 79 -1.04 3.13 21.59
CA LYS A 79 -0.25 4.34 21.82
C LYS A 79 -1.11 5.60 21.94
N ALA A 80 -2.20 5.67 21.18
CA ALA A 80 -3.18 6.75 21.26
C ALA A 80 -4.13 6.62 22.47
N GLY A 81 -4.18 5.45 23.11
CA GLY A 81 -5.09 5.17 24.21
C GLY A 81 -6.55 5.04 23.77
N LEU A 82 -6.78 4.52 22.56
CA LEU A 82 -8.10 4.40 21.93
C LEU A 82 -8.54 2.92 21.89
N ALA A 83 -9.83 2.68 22.09
CA ALA A 83 -10.42 1.36 21.91
C ALA A 83 -10.72 1.11 20.42
N ALA A 84 -10.42 -0.11 19.95
CA ALA A 84 -10.59 -0.51 18.56
C ALA A 84 -12.03 -0.31 18.04
N SER A 85 -13.02 -0.46 18.93
CA SER A 85 -14.45 -0.32 18.65
C SER A 85 -14.98 1.12 18.67
N GLU A 86 -14.14 2.13 18.92
CA GLU A 86 -14.59 3.53 18.86
C GLU A 86 -15.06 3.88 17.44
N MET A 87 -16.24 4.48 17.33
CA MET A 87 -16.82 4.85 16.04
C MET A 87 -16.24 6.17 15.53
N VAL A 88 -15.99 6.22 14.23
CA VAL A 88 -15.51 7.41 13.51
C VAL A 88 -16.31 7.62 12.23
N GLU A 89 -16.40 8.88 11.81
CA GLU A 89 -16.93 9.25 10.51
C GLU A 89 -15.75 9.47 9.54
N LEU A 90 -15.71 8.69 8.46
CA LEU A 90 -14.74 8.81 7.39
C LEU A 90 -15.48 8.93 6.06
N ASP A 91 -15.35 10.10 5.43
CA ASP A 91 -16.13 10.51 4.26
C ASP A 91 -17.64 10.41 4.51
N THR A 92 -18.31 9.41 3.93
CA THR A 92 -19.76 9.15 4.10
C THR A 92 -20.04 7.88 4.90
N LYS A 93 -19.01 7.27 5.50
CA LYS A 93 -19.11 6.01 6.24
C LYS A 93 -18.91 6.23 7.73
N SER A 94 -19.75 5.58 8.52
CA SER A 94 -19.56 5.40 9.96
C SER A 94 -19.03 3.99 10.20
N LEU A 95 -17.82 3.86 10.74
CA LEU A 95 -17.14 2.58 10.98
C LEU A 95 -16.26 2.66 12.23
N SER A 96 -15.72 1.51 12.65
CA SER A 96 -14.78 1.48 13.77
C SER A 96 -13.44 2.14 13.39
N ILE A 97 -12.74 2.71 14.37
CA ILE A 97 -11.40 3.25 14.15
C ILE A 97 -10.41 2.17 13.68
N GLU A 98 -10.56 0.93 14.13
CA GLU A 98 -9.75 -0.19 13.67
C GLU A 98 -9.93 -0.43 12.18
N GLU A 99 -11.16 -0.53 11.68
CA GLU A 99 -11.45 -0.67 10.25
C GLU A 99 -10.90 0.52 9.45
N ALA A 100 -11.01 1.74 9.99
CA ALA A 100 -10.51 2.95 9.33
C ALA A 100 -8.98 2.91 9.16
N LEU A 101 -8.26 2.57 10.22
CA LEU A 101 -6.80 2.44 10.19
C LEU A 101 -6.36 1.24 9.35
N LEU A 102 -7.09 0.12 9.39
CA LEU A 102 -6.69 -1.09 8.68
C LEU A 102 -6.84 -0.95 7.15
N HIS A 103 -7.93 -0.33 6.69
CA HIS A 103 -8.35 -0.39 5.28
C HIS A 103 -8.32 0.95 4.54
N HIS A 104 -8.34 2.08 5.25
CA HIS A 104 -8.66 3.37 4.61
C HIS A 104 -7.61 4.45 4.79
N LEU A 105 -6.71 4.32 5.76
CA LEU A 105 -5.76 5.39 6.11
C LEU A 105 -4.31 4.94 5.94
N GLU A 106 -3.47 5.83 5.44
CA GLU A 106 -2.03 5.60 5.32
C GLU A 106 -1.36 5.74 6.68
N LEU A 107 -0.66 4.68 7.11
CA LEU A 107 -0.01 4.63 8.42
C LEU A 107 1.51 4.65 8.33
N THR A 108 2.08 4.17 7.22
CA THR A 108 3.52 3.92 7.06
C THR A 108 4.29 5.10 6.49
N LEU A 109 3.58 6.06 5.88
CA LEU A 109 4.16 7.27 5.30
C LEU A 109 3.55 8.53 5.92
N VAL A 110 4.31 9.18 6.80
CA VAL A 110 3.97 10.54 7.27
C VAL A 110 4.39 11.57 6.21
N THR A 111 3.55 12.59 6.01
CA THR A 111 3.77 13.66 5.03
C THR A 111 3.67 15.03 5.68
N ALA A 112 4.21 16.07 5.04
CA ALA A 112 4.13 17.44 5.56
C ALA A 112 2.70 17.90 5.89
N PRO A 113 1.66 17.62 5.07
CA PRO A 113 0.27 17.92 5.46
C PRO A 113 -0.20 17.21 6.73
N VAL A 114 0.18 15.94 6.92
CA VAL A 114 -0.14 15.18 8.15
C VAL A 114 0.57 15.81 9.35
N VAL A 115 1.86 16.14 9.22
CA VAL A 115 2.62 16.84 10.27
C VAL A 115 1.98 18.17 10.62
N LYS A 116 1.55 18.96 9.63
CA LYS A 116 0.87 20.24 9.85
C LYS A 116 -0.45 20.09 10.61
N LYS A 117 -1.29 19.14 10.22
CA LYS A 117 -2.55 18.84 10.93
C LYS A 117 -2.28 18.38 12.36
N TYR A 118 -1.31 17.49 12.54
CA TYR A 118 -0.94 16.97 13.86
C TYR A 118 -0.32 18.05 14.76
N ALA A 119 0.51 18.93 14.22
CA ALA A 119 1.12 20.05 14.95
C ALA A 119 0.08 21.00 15.54
N ALA A 120 -1.05 21.20 14.86
CA ALA A 120 -2.15 22.02 15.36
C ALA A 120 -2.85 21.43 16.59
N LEU A 121 -2.63 20.16 16.91
CA LEU A 121 -3.15 19.49 18.10
C LEU A 121 -2.20 19.63 19.31
N LEU A 122 -0.94 19.97 19.07
CA LEU A 122 0.07 20.12 20.12
C LEU A 122 0.02 21.50 20.75
N GLU A 123 0.27 21.57 22.06
CA GLU A 123 0.38 22.83 22.79
C GLU A 123 1.74 23.54 22.56
N ASN A 124 2.71 22.87 21.91
CA ASN A 124 4.05 23.39 21.68
C ASN A 124 4.39 23.57 20.18
N ASN A 125 5.32 24.49 19.91
CA ASN A 125 5.72 24.86 18.55
C ASN A 125 6.83 23.98 17.95
N THR A 126 7.09 22.79 18.49
CA THR A 126 8.24 21.99 18.03
C THR A 126 8.06 21.51 16.60
N LEU A 127 6.88 20.97 16.26
CA LEU A 127 6.59 20.57 14.87
C LEU A 127 6.40 21.78 13.95
N ASN A 128 5.91 22.91 14.45
CA ASN A 128 5.78 24.13 13.65
C ASN A 128 7.14 24.62 13.16
N ARG A 129 8.17 24.63 14.02
CA ARG A 129 9.55 24.96 13.62
C ARG A 129 10.11 24.01 12.57
N LEU A 130 9.75 22.73 12.65
CA LEU A 130 10.16 21.75 11.66
C LEU A 130 9.52 22.01 10.29
N LEU A 131 8.25 22.45 10.26
CA LEU A 131 7.54 22.79 9.03
C LEU A 131 8.14 24.01 8.31
N ASP A 132 8.84 24.89 9.04
CA ASP A 132 9.52 26.07 8.50
C ASP A 132 10.93 25.76 7.94
N ASP A 133 11.45 24.55 8.15
CA ASP A 133 12.76 24.10 7.64
C ASP A 133 12.60 22.87 6.73
N PRO A 134 12.57 23.05 5.40
CA PRO A 134 12.37 21.96 4.45
C PRO A 134 13.42 20.84 4.53
N GLU A 135 14.67 21.16 4.87
CA GLU A 135 15.75 20.17 4.93
C GLU A 135 15.56 19.27 6.16
N GLN A 136 15.31 19.89 7.33
CA GLN A 136 15.03 19.15 8.56
C GLN A 136 13.72 18.37 8.46
N LEU A 137 12.68 18.94 7.85
CA LEU A 137 11.41 18.24 7.63
C LEU A 137 11.62 16.98 6.78
N ASN A 138 12.34 17.09 5.66
CA ASN A 138 12.64 15.94 4.81
C ASN A 138 13.44 14.88 5.58
N ALA A 139 14.42 15.29 6.40
CA ALA A 139 15.17 14.37 7.25
C ALA A 139 14.28 13.66 8.27
N PHE A 140 13.35 14.38 8.89
CA PHE A 140 12.41 13.85 9.86
C PHE A 140 11.43 12.84 9.24
N LEU A 141 10.88 13.15 8.06
CA LEU A 141 9.88 12.32 7.39
C LEU A 141 10.48 11.00 6.85
N ARG A 142 11.79 10.94 6.59
CA ARG A 142 12.44 9.74 6.04
C ARG A 142 12.26 8.54 6.96
N GLY A 143 11.49 7.56 6.50
CA GLY A 143 11.18 6.32 7.22
C GLY A 143 10.37 6.56 8.51
N MET A 144 9.57 7.62 8.56
CA MET A 144 8.69 7.90 9.69
C MET A 144 7.27 7.41 9.42
N ASP A 145 6.69 6.72 10.38
CA ASP A 145 5.30 6.28 10.35
C ASP A 145 4.47 6.95 11.45
N VAL A 146 3.16 6.71 11.44
CA VAL A 146 2.21 7.32 12.39
C VAL A 146 2.53 6.94 13.84
N LEU A 147 2.98 5.70 14.08
CA LEU A 147 3.34 5.24 15.42
C LEU A 147 4.53 6.03 15.98
N ASP A 148 5.52 6.35 15.15
CA ASP A 148 6.62 7.21 15.57
C ASP A 148 6.16 8.63 15.90
N LEU A 149 5.23 9.17 15.10
CA LEU A 149 4.72 10.53 15.30
C LEU A 149 4.03 10.65 16.66
N LEU A 150 3.16 9.69 16.97
CA LEU A 150 2.49 9.57 18.28
C LEU A 150 3.49 9.35 19.42
N SER A 151 4.57 8.60 19.15
CA SER A 151 5.58 8.30 20.17
C SER A 151 6.50 9.46 20.49
N LYS A 152 6.93 10.22 19.48
CA LYS A 152 7.82 11.38 19.65
C LYS A 152 7.08 12.61 20.14
N TYR A 153 5.81 12.77 19.77
CA TYR A 153 4.99 13.93 20.10
C TYR A 153 3.65 13.50 20.69
N PRO A 154 3.65 13.00 21.95
CA PRO A 154 2.42 12.54 22.58
C PRO A 154 1.42 13.68 22.74
N VAL A 155 0.17 13.41 22.36
CA VAL A 155 -0.97 14.33 22.49
C VAL A 155 -2.22 13.52 22.82
N LYS A 156 -3.15 14.11 23.56
CA LYS A 156 -4.43 13.46 23.82
C LYS A 156 -5.30 13.52 22.57
N LEU A 157 -5.59 12.36 21.97
CA LEU A 157 -6.41 12.25 20.76
C LEU A 157 -7.78 11.65 21.10
N THR A 158 -8.79 12.09 20.37
CA THR A 158 -10.01 11.31 20.17
C THR A 158 -9.86 10.50 18.88
N ALA A 159 -10.65 9.43 18.72
CA ALA A 159 -10.66 8.65 17.50
C ALA A 159 -10.88 9.51 16.24
N GLN A 160 -11.85 10.44 16.30
CA GLN A 160 -12.15 11.34 15.17
C GLN A 160 -10.99 12.30 14.84
N LEU A 161 -10.26 12.80 15.84
CA LEU A 161 -9.10 13.67 15.61
C LEU A 161 -7.95 12.90 14.95
N LEU A 162 -7.74 11.64 15.33
CA LEU A 162 -6.71 10.82 14.70
C LEU A 162 -7.03 10.60 13.22
N VAL A 163 -8.23 10.11 12.88
CA VAL A 163 -8.57 9.80 11.48
C VAL A 163 -8.60 11.04 10.58
N SER A 164 -9.05 12.19 11.09
CA SER A 164 -9.06 13.45 10.32
C SER A 164 -7.67 14.04 10.06
N THR A 165 -6.68 13.65 10.87
CA THR A 165 -5.27 14.04 10.71
C THR A 165 -4.58 13.26 9.60
N LEU A 166 -4.95 11.99 9.43
CA LEU A 166 -4.32 11.08 8.48
C LEU A 166 -4.81 11.35 7.04
N ARG A 167 -4.15 10.70 6.08
CA ARG A 167 -4.51 10.73 4.66
C ARG A 167 -5.08 9.37 4.26
N SER A 168 -5.86 9.34 3.19
CA SER A 168 -6.37 8.09 2.62
C SER A 168 -5.23 7.19 2.15
N LEU A 169 -5.40 5.88 2.35
CA LEU A 169 -4.55 4.84 1.81
C LEU A 169 -4.82 4.72 0.31
N ALA A 170 -3.78 4.88 -0.50
CA ALA A 170 -3.87 4.77 -1.95
C ALA A 170 -3.49 3.36 -2.41
N PRO A 171 -4.05 2.86 -3.53
CA PRO A 171 -3.58 1.63 -4.14
C PRO A 171 -2.13 1.78 -4.61
N ARG A 172 -1.46 0.65 -4.81
CA ARG A 172 -0.09 0.61 -5.32
C ARG A 172 -0.06 0.03 -6.73
N ALA A 173 0.42 0.83 -7.68
CA ALA A 173 0.67 0.37 -9.04
C ALA A 173 1.90 -0.55 -9.09
N TYR A 174 1.75 -1.69 -9.74
CA TYR A 174 2.83 -2.60 -10.14
C TYR A 174 2.83 -2.78 -11.65
N SER A 175 3.99 -2.65 -12.28
CA SER A 175 4.14 -2.98 -13.70
C SER A 175 3.81 -4.44 -13.93
N ILE A 176 2.99 -4.71 -14.95
CA ILE A 176 2.65 -6.07 -15.34
C ILE A 176 3.89 -6.72 -15.99
N ALA A 177 4.22 -7.91 -15.53
CA ALA A 177 5.43 -8.67 -15.86
C ALA A 177 5.18 -9.83 -16.85
N SER A 178 3.97 -9.93 -17.40
CA SER A 178 3.57 -10.93 -18.40
C SER A 178 3.00 -10.28 -19.66
N SER A 179 2.70 -11.11 -20.66
CA SER A 179 1.94 -10.73 -21.87
C SER A 179 0.77 -11.70 -22.01
N MET A 180 -0.45 -11.19 -22.22
CA MET A 180 -1.64 -12.02 -22.44
C MET A 180 -1.48 -12.97 -23.65
N GLU A 181 -0.61 -12.63 -24.60
CA GLU A 181 -0.31 -13.52 -25.74
C GLU A 181 0.36 -14.82 -25.32
N GLU A 182 1.07 -14.82 -24.19
CA GLU A 182 1.80 -15.97 -23.65
C GLU A 182 1.04 -16.63 -22.49
N VAL A 183 0.51 -15.83 -21.56
CA VAL A 183 -0.08 -16.36 -20.30
C VAL A 183 -1.61 -16.47 -20.34
N GLY A 184 -2.25 -16.04 -21.44
CA GLY A 184 -3.70 -16.10 -21.58
C GLY A 184 -4.43 -15.18 -20.59
N ASP A 185 -5.28 -15.77 -19.76
CA ASP A 185 -6.15 -15.07 -18.82
C ASP A 185 -5.47 -14.88 -17.44
N GLU A 186 -4.20 -14.50 -17.43
CA GLU A 186 -3.41 -14.26 -16.22
C GLU A 186 -2.70 -12.91 -16.27
N ILE A 187 -2.56 -12.26 -15.12
CA ILE A 187 -1.74 -11.07 -14.92
C ILE A 187 -0.61 -11.43 -13.95
N HIS A 188 0.64 -11.22 -14.36
CA HIS A 188 1.78 -11.47 -13.50
C HIS A 188 2.37 -10.16 -13.02
N ILE A 189 2.80 -10.10 -11.76
CA ILE A 189 3.52 -8.95 -11.21
C ILE A 189 4.76 -9.41 -10.45
N THR A 190 5.75 -8.52 -10.40
CA THR A 190 6.94 -8.70 -9.57
C THR A 190 6.96 -7.70 -8.43
N VAL A 191 7.04 -8.20 -7.21
CA VAL A 191 6.87 -7.41 -5.98
C VAL A 191 8.12 -7.53 -5.13
N GLY A 192 8.92 -6.47 -5.07
CA GLY A 192 9.98 -6.36 -4.08
C GLY A 192 9.38 -6.03 -2.71
N ALA A 193 9.48 -6.95 -1.74
CA ALA A 193 9.08 -6.72 -0.36
C ALA A 193 9.97 -5.64 0.27
N VAL A 194 9.40 -4.46 0.53
CA VAL A 194 10.11 -3.38 1.21
C VAL A 194 10.15 -3.69 2.69
N ARG A 195 11.35 -3.92 3.21
CA ARG A 195 11.61 -4.14 4.65
C ARG A 195 12.84 -3.36 5.08
N PHE A 196 12.79 -2.79 6.27
CA PHE A 196 13.92 -2.12 6.90
C PHE A 196 13.74 -2.06 8.41
N GLU A 197 14.85 -1.92 9.12
CA GLU A 197 14.83 -1.67 10.56
C GLU A 197 15.13 -0.19 10.80
N LYS A 198 14.39 0.43 11.71
CA LYS A 198 14.67 1.79 12.19
C LYS A 198 14.16 1.96 13.60
N ASP A 199 15.02 2.53 14.46
CA ASP A 199 14.76 2.72 15.88
C ASP A 199 14.36 1.39 16.55
N GLU A 200 15.15 0.33 16.27
CA GLU A 200 14.97 -1.05 16.80
C GLU A 200 13.63 -1.72 16.43
N ARG A 201 12.87 -1.13 15.50
CA ARG A 201 11.61 -1.67 15.01
C ARG A 201 11.71 -2.08 13.54
N ALA A 202 11.33 -3.32 13.27
CA ALA A 202 11.12 -3.81 11.91
C ALA A 202 9.93 -3.11 11.27
N ARG A 203 10.11 -2.68 10.02
CA ARG A 203 9.12 -1.93 9.24
C ARG A 203 9.07 -2.49 7.83
N GLY A 204 7.96 -2.24 7.17
CA GLY A 204 7.84 -2.53 5.75
C GLY A 204 6.77 -1.70 5.07
N GLY A 205 6.82 -1.71 3.74
CA GLY A 205 5.79 -1.04 2.93
C GLY A 205 4.46 -1.77 3.03
N VAL A 206 3.34 -1.02 3.02
CA VAL A 206 1.98 -1.58 3.17
C VAL A 206 1.72 -2.68 2.15
N CYS A 207 1.69 -2.32 0.86
CA CYS A 207 1.27 -3.23 -0.20
C CYS A 207 2.27 -4.36 -0.44
N SER A 208 3.57 -4.06 -0.45
CA SER A 208 4.61 -5.07 -0.69
C SER A 208 4.67 -6.13 0.41
N THR A 209 4.50 -5.76 1.68
CA THR A 209 4.46 -6.75 2.78
C THR A 209 3.10 -7.40 2.94
N TYR A 210 2.01 -6.73 2.54
CA TYR A 210 0.70 -7.36 2.43
C TYR A 210 0.75 -8.53 1.45
N LEU A 211 1.25 -8.28 0.24
CA LEU A 211 1.43 -9.29 -0.80
C LEU A 211 2.44 -10.38 -0.40
N ALA A 212 3.50 -10.06 0.34
CA ALA A 212 4.50 -11.04 0.78
C ALA A 212 4.02 -11.91 1.95
N ASP A 213 3.39 -11.32 2.97
CA ASP A 213 3.21 -11.99 4.27
C ASP A 213 1.77 -12.31 4.63
N ARG A 214 0.81 -11.50 4.15
CA ARG A 214 -0.56 -11.49 4.67
C ARG A 214 -1.62 -11.94 3.69
N ILE A 215 -1.22 -12.26 2.45
CA ILE A 215 -2.09 -12.86 1.45
C ILE A 215 -1.57 -14.22 1.01
N SER A 216 -2.50 -15.15 0.85
CA SER A 216 -2.30 -16.53 0.44
C SER A 216 -3.12 -16.84 -0.82
N LEU A 217 -2.95 -18.03 -1.39
CA LEU A 217 -3.65 -18.44 -2.62
C LEU A 217 -5.16 -18.58 -2.42
N ASP A 218 -5.62 -18.82 -1.19
CA ASP A 218 -7.04 -18.96 -0.86
C ASP A 218 -7.74 -17.60 -0.64
N ASP A 219 -6.97 -16.51 -0.60
CA ASP A 219 -7.49 -15.16 -0.40
C ASP A 219 -7.91 -14.50 -1.72
N LYS A 220 -8.78 -13.50 -1.61
CA LYS A 220 -9.09 -12.58 -2.71
C LYS A 220 -8.19 -11.36 -2.64
N LEU A 221 -7.56 -11.04 -3.77
CA LEU A 221 -6.80 -9.80 -3.94
C LEU A 221 -7.72 -8.73 -4.54
N LYS A 222 -7.67 -7.52 -4.00
CA LYS A 222 -8.42 -6.40 -4.57
C LYS A 222 -7.53 -5.60 -5.53
N VAL A 223 -7.95 -5.48 -6.78
CA VAL A 223 -7.25 -4.78 -7.87
C VAL A 223 -8.14 -3.77 -8.58
#